data_AF-A0A1B8P0B6-F1
#
_entry.id   AF-A0A1B8P0B6-F1
#
_cell.length_a   1.000
_cell.length_b   1.000
_cell.length_c   1.000
_cell.angle_alpha   90.00
_cell.angle_beta   90.00
_cell.angle_gamma   90.00
#
_symmetry.space_group_name_H-M   'P 1'
#
loop_
_entity.id
_entity.type
_entity.pdbx_description
1 polymer ?
#
loop_
_entity_poly.entity_id
_entity_poly.type
_entity_poly.pdbx_seq_one_letter_code
_entity_poly.pdbx_strand_id
1 'polypeptide(L)' 'MDKADIAQDYIDWRMDQALAARQAAAAQAATQQGPTECEDCGEEIPAARRERLPGVATCVACQTIREGRR' A
#
# COMPACT_ATOMS: atom_id res chain seq x y z
N MET A 1 31.09 21.55 7.39
CA MET A 1 29.82 20.87 7.62
C MET A 1 29.24 21.43 8.90
N ASP A 2 28.21 22.24 8.80
CA ASP A 2 27.54 22.84 9.95
C ASP A 2 26.40 21.95 10.46
N LYS A 3 25.67 22.43 11.47
CA LYS A 3 24.54 21.67 12.04
C LYS A 3 23.38 21.51 11.04
N ALA A 4 23.24 22.41 10.08
CA ALA A 4 22.19 22.35 9.08
C ALA A 4 22.52 21.29 8.03
N ASP A 5 23.77 21.20 7.60
CA ASP A 5 24.27 20.14 6.71
C ASP A 5 24.01 18.75 7.32
N ILE A 6 24.36 18.56 8.59
CA ILE A 6 24.16 17.27 9.30
C ILE A 6 22.66 16.95 9.45
N ALA A 7 21.83 17.96 9.67
CA ALA A 7 20.38 17.77 9.78
C ALA A 7 19.76 17.37 8.43
N GLN A 8 20.24 17.93 7.31
CA GLN A 8 19.79 17.54 5.97
C GLN A 8 20.18 16.11 5.64
N ASP A 9 21.44 15.72 5.83
CA ASP A 9 21.88 14.35 5.58
C ASP A 9 21.06 13.32 6.38
N TYR A 10 20.69 13.65 7.62
CA TYR A 10 19.84 12.79 8.43
C TYR A 10 18.41 12.68 7.88
N ILE A 11 17.84 13.80 7.41
CA ILE A 11 16.52 13.83 6.79
C ILE A 11 16.52 13.00 5.51
N ASP A 12 17.51 13.19 4.64
CA ASP A 12 17.63 12.47 3.38
C ASP A 12 17.75 10.96 3.62
N TRP A 13 18.62 10.55 4.55
CA TRP A 13 18.73 9.15 4.95
C TRP A 13 17.40 8.57 5.46
N ARG A 14 16.66 9.33 6.28
CA ARG A 14 15.34 8.93 6.78
C ARG A 14 14.32 8.78 5.65
N MET A 15 14.34 9.68 4.67
CA MET A 15 13.44 9.64 3.52
C MET A 15 13.74 8.43 2.62
N ASP A 16 15.02 8.16 2.35
CA ASP A 16 15.45 7.00 1.57
C ASP A 16 15.01 5.69 2.24
N GLN A 17 15.19 5.58 3.57
CA GLN A 17 14.70 4.43 4.34
C GLN A 17 13.18 4.25 4.20
N ALA A 18 12.41 5.34 4.27
CA ALA A 18 10.95 5.30 4.14
C ALA A 18 10.51 4.90 2.72
N LEU A 19 11.20 5.39 1.69
CA LEU A 19 10.95 5.03 0.30
C LEU A 19 11.26 3.55 0.04
N ALA A 20 12.41 3.07 0.51
CA ALA A 20 12.81 1.66 0.39
C ALA A 20 11.80 0.73 1.07
N ALA A 21 11.35 1.07 2.29
CA ALA A 21 10.33 0.30 3.00
C ALA A 21 8.99 0.25 2.24
N ARG A 22 8.54 1.38 1.68
CA ARG A 22 7.33 1.44 0.86
C ARG A 22 7.44 0.60 -0.41
N GLN A 23 8.56 0.68 -1.11
CA GLN A 23 8.81 -0.11 -2.32
C GLN A 23 8.82 -1.61 -2.00
N ALA A 24 9.47 -2.02 -0.91
CA ALA A 24 9.49 -3.40 -0.47
C ALA A 24 8.09 -3.94 -0.12
N ALA A 25 7.26 -3.13 0.56
CA ALA A 25 5.88 -3.50 0.86
C ALA A 25 5.02 -3.62 -0.41
N ALA A 26 5.18 -2.71 -1.36
CA ALA A 26 4.47 -2.76 -2.64
C ALA A 26 4.87 -3.99 -3.48
N ALA A 27 6.16 -4.34 -3.52
CA ALA A 27 6.64 -5.53 -4.20
C ALA A 27 6.07 -6.83 -3.58
N GLN A 28 5.98 -6.90 -2.25
CA GLN A 28 5.36 -8.02 -1.55
C GLN A 28 3.87 -8.15 -1.88
N ALA A 29 3.12 -7.03 -1.86
CA ALA A 29 1.71 -7.02 -2.24
C ALA A 29 1.50 -7.45 -3.70
N ALA A 30 2.38 -7.03 -4.61
CA ALA A 30 2.31 -7.37 -6.03
C ALA A 30 2.48 -8.88 -6.32
N THR A 31 3.16 -9.61 -5.43
CA THR A 31 3.38 -11.05 -5.58
C THR A 31 2.20 -11.87 -5.07
N GLN A 32 1.38 -11.31 -4.19
CA GLN A 32 0.25 -12.02 -3.59
C GLN A 32 -0.99 -11.84 -4.46
N GLN A 33 -1.48 -12.95 -5.03
CA GLN A 33 -2.83 -12.97 -5.60
C GLN A 33 -3.80 -12.77 -4.43
N GLY A 34 -4.46 -11.60 -4.40
CA GLY A 34 -5.40 -11.25 -3.33
C GLY A 34 -6.54 -12.26 -3.23
N PRO A 35 -7.26 -12.29 -2.09
CA PRO A 35 -8.37 -13.22 -1.90
C PRO A 35 -9.42 -13.06 -3.01
N THR A 36 -10.11 -14.16 -3.33
CA THR A 36 -11.23 -14.11 -4.27
C THR A 36 -12.47 -13.49 -3.66
N GLU A 37 -12.56 -13.47 -2.34
CA GLU A 37 -13.68 -12.98 -1.54
C GLU A 37 -13.27 -11.75 -0.73
N CYS A 38 -14.20 -10.81 -0.57
CA CYS A 38 -14.03 -9.61 0.23
C CYS A 38 -13.99 -9.93 1.72
N GLU A 39 -12.94 -9.49 2.42
CA GLU A 39 -12.80 -9.71 3.87
C GLU A 39 -13.87 -9.01 4.73
N ASP A 40 -14.55 -7.99 4.20
CA ASP A 40 -15.57 -7.23 4.96
C ASP A 40 -16.99 -7.77 4.78
N CYS A 41 -17.38 -8.10 3.54
CA CYS A 41 -18.76 -8.49 3.22
C CYS A 41 -18.91 -9.93 2.75
N GLY A 42 -17.82 -10.66 2.48
CA GLY A 42 -17.89 -12.02 1.97
C GLY A 42 -18.32 -12.13 0.50
N GLU A 43 -18.41 -11.02 -0.25
CA GLU A 43 -18.76 -11.05 -1.67
C GLU A 43 -17.53 -11.25 -2.56
N GLU A 44 -17.72 -11.84 -3.74
CA GLU A 44 -16.63 -12.03 -4.71
C GLU A 44 -16.04 -10.69 -5.16
N ILE A 45 -14.71 -10.59 -5.12
CA ILE A 45 -13.98 -9.43 -5.62
C ILE A 45 -13.91 -9.52 -7.15
N PRO A 46 -14.39 -8.49 -7.89
CA PRO A 46 -14.38 -8.50 -9.35
C PRO A 46 -12.99 -8.77 -9.93
N ALA A 47 -12.90 -9.61 -10.97
CA ALA A 47 -11.62 -9.98 -11.60
C ALA A 47 -10.82 -8.76 -12.08
N ALA A 48 -11.50 -7.76 -12.66
CA ALA A 48 -10.87 -6.51 -13.11
C ALA A 48 -10.17 -5.74 -11.97
N ARG A 49 -10.62 -5.92 -10.71
CA ARG A 49 -9.94 -5.35 -9.54
C ARG A 49 -8.72 -6.18 -9.14
N ARG A 50 -8.84 -7.50 -9.11
CA ARG A 50 -7.72 -8.41 -8.79
C ARG A 50 -6.57 -8.28 -9.78
N GLU A 51 -6.87 -8.01 -11.05
CA GLU A 51 -5.87 -7.79 -12.09
C GLU A 51 -5.14 -6.44 -11.95
N ARG A 52 -5.87 -5.37 -11.62
CA ARG A 52 -5.27 -4.03 -11.45
C ARG A 52 -4.53 -3.85 -10.12
N LEU A 53 -4.98 -4.54 -9.08
CA LEU A 53 -4.47 -4.45 -7.72
C LEU A 53 -4.16 -5.86 -7.20
N PRO A 54 -2.98 -6.41 -7.55
CA PRO A 54 -2.50 -7.64 -6.93
C PRO A 54 -2.43 -7.42 -5.41
N GLY A 55 -3.09 -8.30 -4.66
CA GLY A 55 -3.24 -8.21 -3.20
C GLY A 55 -4.50 -7.48 -2.70
N VAL A 56 -5.46 -7.14 -3.57
CA VAL A 56 -6.72 -6.52 -3.12
C VAL A 56 -7.52 -7.45 -2.20
N ALA A 57 -7.86 -6.97 -1.01
CA ALA A 57 -8.57 -7.74 0.03
C ALA A 57 -10.06 -7.37 0.18
N THR A 58 -10.50 -6.27 -0.45
CA THR A 58 -11.87 -5.73 -0.30
C THR A 58 -12.54 -5.43 -1.63
N CYS A 59 -13.87 -5.57 -1.67
CA CYS A 59 -14.70 -5.22 -2.82
C CYS A 59 -14.78 -3.70 -3.03
N VAL A 60 -15.34 -3.26 -4.16
CA VAL A 60 -15.44 -1.84 -4.51
C VAL A 60 -16.22 -1.05 -3.46
N ALA A 61 -17.39 -1.55 -3.08
CA ALA A 61 -18.25 -0.91 -2.11
C ALA A 61 -17.56 -0.75 -0.74
N CYS A 62 -16.99 -1.83 -0.20
CA CYS A 62 -16.29 -1.80 1.10
C CYS A 62 -15.07 -0.88 1.07
N GLN A 63 -14.28 -0.90 -0.01
CA GLN A 63 -13.13 0.00 -0.14
C GLN A 63 -13.56 1.47 -0.16
N THR A 64 -14.62 1.82 -0.90
CA THR A 64 -15.15 3.19 -0.94
C THR A 64 -15.63 3.66 0.44
N ILE A 65 -16.26 2.78 1.23
CA ILE A 65 -16.68 3.11 2.60
C ILE A 65 -15.46 3.35 3.51
N ARG A 66 -14.42 2.52 3.41
CA ARG A 66 -13.17 2.66 4.18
C ARG A 66 -12.45 3.97 3.85
N GLU A 67 -12.35 4.31 2.57
CA GLU A 67 -11.68 5.53 2.10
C GLU A 67 -12.48 6.79 2.43
N GLY A 68 -13.81 6.75 2.31
CA GLY A 68 -14.68 7.87 2.66
C GLY A 68 -14.76 8.17 4.17
N ARG A 69 -14.29 7.27 5.03
CA ARG A 69 -14.17 7.50 6.48
C ARG A 69 -12.85 8.17 6.90
N ARG A 70 -11.91 8.36 5.98
CA ARG A 70 -10.56 8.88 6.25
C ARG A 70 -10.47 10.38 6.07
#